data_AF-A0A1I4VV13-F1
#
_entry.id   AF-A0A1I4VV13-F1
#
_cell.length_a   1.000
_cell.length_b   1.000
_cell.length_c   1.000
_cell.angle_alpha   90.00
_cell.angle_beta   90.00
_cell.angle_gamma   90.00
#
_symmetry.space_group_name_H-M   'P 1'
#
loop_
_entity.id
_entity.type
_entity.pdbx_description
1 polymer ?
#
loop_
_entity_poly.entity_id
_entity_poly.type
_entity_poly.pdbx_seq_one_letter_code
_entity_poly.pdbx_strand_id
1 'polypeptide(L)'
;MKTTATLVGDYLKASQALCERMLDDLARTDAGMAASVVEAVQAGEHLAIAFHYERSEPRIELAAVSDYGTRRRIASIPLPPLDQPRSHE
;
A
#
# COMPACT_ATOMS: atom_id res chain seq x y z
N MET A 1 14.62 -24.37 13.08
CA MET A 1 13.49 -24.29 12.12
C MET A 1 12.51 -23.26 12.65
N LYS A 2 12.17 -22.20 11.90
CA LYS A 2 11.07 -21.30 12.29
C LYS A 2 9.75 -22.01 12.00
N THR A 3 8.80 -21.98 12.94
CA THR A 3 7.46 -22.52 12.72
C THR A 3 6.67 -21.59 11.80
N THR A 4 5.68 -22.12 11.08
CA THR A 4 4.85 -21.37 10.12
C THR A 4 4.17 -20.15 10.76
N ALA A 5 3.74 -20.25 12.02
CA ALA A 5 3.15 -19.15 12.78
C ALA A 5 4.14 -18.00 13.07
N THR A 6 5.41 -18.33 13.37
CA THR A 6 6.46 -17.32 13.54
C THR A 6 6.78 -16.63 12.22
N LEU A 7 6.79 -17.37 11.11
CA LEU A 7 7.02 -16.80 9.79
C LEU A 7 5.90 -15.80 9.41
N VAL A 8 4.63 -16.18 9.60
CA VAL A 8 3.48 -15.29 9.34
C VAL A 8 3.51 -14.05 10.23
N GLY A 9 3.81 -14.20 11.52
CA GLY A 9 3.95 -13.08 12.44
C GLY A 9 5.08 -12.11 12.05
N ASP A 10 6.22 -12.64 11.60
CA ASP A 10 7.33 -11.83 11.10
C ASP A 10 6.94 -11.07 9.82
N TYR A 11 6.20 -11.72 8.90
CA TYR A 11 5.70 -11.08 7.67
C TYR A 11 4.69 -9.96 7.98
N LEU A 12 3.72 -10.20 8.87
CA LEU A 12 2.74 -9.17 9.22
C LEU A 12 3.39 -7.94 9.85
N LYS A 13 4.37 -8.13 10.74
CA LYS A 13 5.14 -7.02 11.34
C LYS A 13 5.95 -6.26 10.30
N ALA A 14 6.58 -6.97 9.37
CA ALA A 14 7.32 -6.34 8.27
C ALA A 14 6.39 -5.53 7.34
N SER A 15 5.22 -6.08 7.00
CA SER A 15 4.21 -5.39 6.20
C SER A 15 3.67 -4.14 6.90
N GLN A 16 3.41 -4.20 8.20
CA GLN A 16 2.99 -3.04 8.98
C GLN A 16 4.06 -1.93 8.99
N ALA A 17 5.31 -2.28 9.30
CA ALA A 17 6.41 -1.32 9.35
C ALA A 17 6.74 -0.70 7.98
N LEU A 18 6.42 -1.40 6.89
CA LEU A 18 6.50 -0.87 5.53
C LEU A 18 5.35 0.12 5.27
N CYS A 19 4.12 -0.23 5.64
CA CYS A 19 2.97 0.64 5.52
C CYS A 19 3.15 1.95 6.30
N GLU A 20 3.59 1.89 7.55
CA GLU A 20 3.83 3.08 8.39
C GLU A 20 4.84 4.04 7.77
N ARG A 21 5.93 3.48 7.21
CA ARG A 21 6.99 4.27 6.57
C ARG A 21 6.54 4.85 5.24
N MET A 22 5.77 4.10 4.45
CA MET A 22 5.13 4.61 3.23
C MET A 22 4.19 5.76 3.57
N LEU A 23 3.38 5.67 4.63
CA LEU A 23 2.49 6.75 5.04
C LEU A 23 3.26 7.99 5.49
N ASP A 24 4.37 7.82 6.23
CA ASP A 24 5.25 8.94 6.63
C ASP A 24 5.92 9.61 5.41
N ASP A 25 6.43 8.82 4.46
CA ASP A 25 7.03 9.35 3.23
C ASP A 25 5.99 10.06 2.36
N LEU A 26 4.76 9.53 2.28
CA LEU A 26 3.63 10.17 1.58
C LEU A 26 3.25 11.49 2.25
N ALA A 27 3.20 11.53 3.58
CA ALA A 27 2.88 12.75 4.31
C ALA A 27 3.96 13.84 4.14
N ARG A 28 5.22 13.44 3.97
CA ARG A 28 6.34 14.37 3.71
C ARG A 28 6.41 14.86 2.27
N THR A 29 5.86 14.12 1.30
CA THR A 29 5.90 14.48 -0.13
C THR A 29 4.67 15.27 -0.59
N ASP A 30 3.50 15.07 0.04
CA ASP A 30 2.27 15.81 -0.31
C ASP A 30 1.34 15.94 0.91
N ALA A 31 1.26 17.15 1.46
CA ALA A 31 0.39 17.47 2.61
C ALA A 31 -1.11 17.25 2.32
N GLY A 32 -1.54 17.37 1.06
CA GLY A 32 -2.94 17.11 0.65
C GLY A 32 -3.30 15.61 0.73
N MET A 33 -2.32 14.74 0.45
CA MET A 33 -2.48 13.30 0.61
C MET A 33 -2.52 12.89 2.08
N ALA A 34 -1.68 13.48 2.94
CA ALA A 34 -1.72 13.25 4.39
C ALA A 34 -3.11 13.57 4.98
N ALA A 35 -3.69 14.71 4.58
CA ALA A 35 -5.01 15.13 5.03
C ALA A 35 -6.10 14.12 4.62
N SER A 36 -6.03 13.62 3.38
CA SER A 36 -6.99 12.64 2.85
C SER A 36 -6.94 11.29 3.59
N VAL A 37 -5.75 10.88 4.05
CA VAL A 37 -5.57 9.66 4.88
C VAL A 37 -6.16 9.85 6.28
N VAL A 38 -5.87 10.98 6.93
CA VAL A 38 -6.38 11.28 8.27
C VAL A 38 -7.92 11.36 8.26
N GLU A 39 -8.49 11.99 7.24
CA GLU A 39 -9.94 12.07 7.04
C GLU A 39 -10.57 10.67 6.95
N ALA A 40 -9.98 9.76 6.17
CA ALA A 40 -10.47 8.39 6.03
C ALA A 40 -10.46 7.62 7.36
N VAL A 41 -9.36 7.72 8.12
CA VAL A 41 -9.24 7.05 9.42
C VAL A 41 -10.24 7.62 10.43
N GLN A 42 -10.45 8.94 10.45
CA GLN A 42 -11.43 9.58 11.34
C GLN A 42 -12.88 9.21 10.99
N ALA A 43 -13.16 8.94 9.71
CA ALA A 43 -14.45 8.44 9.25
C ALA A 43 -14.70 6.95 9.58
N GLY A 44 -13.73 6.27 10.21
CA GLY A 44 -13.80 4.84 10.50
C GLY A 44 -13.56 3.97 9.27
N GLU A 45 -12.99 4.51 8.19
CA GLU A 45 -12.63 3.75 6.99
C GLU A 45 -11.30 3.00 7.22
N HIS A 46 -11.18 1.81 6.63
CA HIS A 46 -9.94 1.03 6.62
C HIS A 46 -9.07 1.43 5.45
N LEU A 47 -7.76 1.53 5.66
CA LEU A 47 -6.83 1.79 4.57
C LEU A 47 -6.44 0.48 3.89
N ALA A 48 -6.54 0.45 2.57
CA ALA A 48 -6.14 -0.66 1.72
C ALA A 48 -5.07 -0.20 0.72
N ILE A 49 -4.03 -1.03 0.57
CA ILE A 49 -3.00 -0.85 -0.45
C ILE A 49 -3.20 -1.93 -1.51
N ALA A 50 -3.39 -1.52 -2.76
CA ALA A 50 -3.56 -2.41 -3.89
C ALA A 50 -2.41 -2.25 -4.88
N PHE A 51 -1.84 -3.38 -5.31
CA PHE A 51 -0.83 -3.42 -6.36
C PHE A 51 -1.52 -3.74 -7.69
N HIS A 52 -1.48 -2.78 -8.60
CA HIS A 52 -2.02 -2.94 -9.95
C HIS A 52 -0.88 -3.23 -10.90
N TYR A 53 -0.79 -4.48 -11.34
CA TYR A 53 0.18 -4.92 -12.36
C TYR A 53 -0.48 -4.88 -13.74
N GLU A 54 -0.76 -3.67 -14.23
CA GLU A 54 -1.12 -3.47 -15.64
C GLU A 54 0.16 -3.49 -16.48
N ARG A 55 0.15 -4.21 -17.61
CA ARG A 55 1.37 -4.48 -18.42
C ARG A 55 2.13 -3.22 -18.85
N SER A 56 1.44 -2.09 -18.98
CA SER A 56 2.02 -0.82 -19.44
C SER A 56 2.28 0.18 -18.32
N GLU A 57 1.55 0.10 -17.21
CA GLU A 57 1.55 1.12 -16.15
C GLU A 57 1.32 0.47 -14.79
N PRO A 58 2.33 -0.21 -14.22
CA PRO A 58 2.22 -0.72 -12.87
C PRO A 58 2.03 0.44 -11.91
N ARG A 59 1.15 0.31 -10.92
CA ARG A 59 0.87 1.35 -9.92
C ARG A 59 0.52 0.76 -8.57
N ILE A 60 0.85 1.50 -7.51
CA ILE A 60 0.34 1.26 -6.16
C ILE A 60 -0.82 2.21 -5.94
N GLU A 61 -1.97 1.69 -5.54
CA GLU A 61 -3.12 2.48 -5.13
C GLU A 61 -3.28 2.41 -3.61
N LEU A 62 -3.41 3.59 -2.97
CA LEU A 62 -3.89 3.71 -1.60
C LEU A 62 -5.38 4.07 -1.66
N ALA A 63 -6.21 3.28 -0.99
CA ALA A 63 -7.65 3.48 -0.94
C ALA A 63 -8.17 3.43 0.50
N ALA A 64 -9.23 4.18 0.77
CA ALA A 64 -10.09 3.99 1.93
C ALA A 64 -11.20 3.00 1.58
N VAL A 65 -11.50 2.10 2.49
CA VAL A 65 -12.52 1.06 2.35
C VAL A 65 -13.43 1.11 3.56
N SER A 66 -14.71 1.38 3.36
CA SER A 66 -15.69 1.35 4.44
C SER A 66 -16.05 -0.08 4.83
N ASP A 67 -16.66 -0.27 6.01
CA ASP A 67 -17.18 -1.57 6.45
C ASP A 67 -18.22 -2.18 5.49
N TYR A 68 -18.89 -1.33 4.71
CA TYR A 68 -19.85 -1.74 3.69
C TYR A 68 -19.21 -2.02 2.32
N GLY A 69 -17.88 -2.06 2.25
CA GLY A 69 -17.12 -2.38 1.04
C GLY A 69 -17.04 -1.25 0.01
N THR A 70 -17.43 -0.02 0.37
CA THR A 70 -17.26 1.13 -0.52
C THR A 70 -15.78 1.51 -0.57
N ARG A 71 -15.21 1.54 -1.78
CA ARG A 71 -13.79 1.87 -2.00
C ARG A 71 -13.66 3.28 -2.57
N ARG A 72 -12.90 4.14 -1.89
CA ARG A 72 -12.52 5.48 -2.34
C ARG A 72 -11.01 5.55 -2.52
N ARG A 73 -10.55 5.91 -3.71
CA ARG A 73 -9.12 6.11 -3.99
C ARG A 73 -8.61 7.36 -3.27
N ILE A 74 -7.54 7.22 -2.49
CA ILE A 74 -6.82 8.34 -1.86
C ILE A 74 -5.65 8.76 -2.75
N ALA A 75 -4.84 7.80 -3.18
CA ALA A 75 -3.64 8.07 -3.98
C ALA A 75 -3.36 6.97 -4.98
N SER A 76 -2.67 7.33 -6.07
CA SER A 76 -2.17 6.39 -7.07
C SER A 76 -0.75 6.78 -7.43
N ILE A 77 0.19 5.90 -7.12
CA ILE A 77 1.61 6.12 -7.33
C ILE A 77 2.06 5.21 -8.47
N PRO A 78 2.51 5.77 -9.61
CA PRO A 78 3.07 4.95 -10.68
C PRO A 78 4.32 4.25 -10.15
N LEU A 79 4.43 2.95 -10.42
CA LEU A 79 5.65 2.22 -10.21
C LEU A 79 6.55 2.39 -11.43
N PRO A 80 7.87 2.52 -11.24
CA PRO A 80 8.78 2.40 -12.37
C PRO A 80 8.55 1.04 -13.05
N PRO A 81 8.67 0.97 -14.39
CA PRO A 81 8.58 -0.30 -15.08
C PRO A 81 9.57 -1.28 -14.43
N LEU A 82 9.06 -2.43 -14.00
CA LEU A 82 9.92 -3.49 -13.51
C LEU A 82 10.80 -3.89 -14.68
N ASP A 83 12.11 -3.67 -14.56
CA ASP A 83 13.09 -4.30 -15.45
C ASP A 83 12.73 -5.78 -15.50
N GLN A 84 12.24 -6.23 -16.66
CA GLN A 84 11.88 -7.62 -16.83
C GLN A 84 13.10 -8.44 -16.40
N PRO A 85 12.94 -9.43 -15.50
CA PRO A 85 14.04 -10.32 -15.21
C PRO A 85 14.50 -10.89 -16.55
N ARG A 86 15.75 -10.64 -16.92
CA ARG A 86 16.34 -11.27 -18.10
C ARG A 86 16.07 -12.76 -17.95
N SER A 87 15.39 -13.35 -18.93
CA SER A 87 15.27 -14.80 -19.01
C SER A 87 16.68 -15.34 -18.87
N HIS A 88 16.95 -16.08 -17.79
CA HIS A 88 18.21 -16.79 -17.65
C HIS A 88 18.25 -17.79 -18.80
N GLU A 89 18.98 -17.44 -19.87
CA GLU A 89 19.55 -18.43 -20.79
C GLU A 89 20.64 -19.23 -20.06
#